data_AF-A0A2V9G8Q4-F1
#
_entry.id   AF-A0A2V9G8Q4-F1
#
_cell.length_a   1.000
_cell.length_b   1.000
_cell.length_c   1.000
_cell.angle_alpha   90.00
_cell.angle_beta   90.00
_cell.angle_gamma   90.00
#
_symmetry.space_group_name_H-M   'P 1'
#
loop_
_entity.id
_entity.type
_entity.pdbx_description
1 polymer ?
#
loop_
_entity_poly.entity_id
_entity_poly.type
_entity_poly.pdbx_seq_one_letter_code
_entity_poly.pdbx_strand_id
1 'polypeptide(L)' 'MRKFIEVIRLRFELGLGQRAIARACSISQSTVHDYLNRAAAAGVVWPLGEEWDEQRVERALFGERQVVKRLPEQVLPD' A
#
# COMPACT_ATOMS: atom_id res chain seq x y z
N MET A 1 -6.50 -8.92 8.16
CA MET A 1 -5.53 -8.60 7.09
C MET A 1 -4.34 -7.75 7.59
N ARG A 2 -3.45 -8.33 8.41
CA ARG A 2 -2.25 -7.66 8.99
C ARG A 2 -1.18 -7.21 7.97
N LYS A 3 -1.39 -7.46 6.67
CA LYS A 3 -0.39 -7.31 5.61
C LYS A 3 -0.13 -5.86 5.20
N PHE A 4 -1.07 -4.94 5.42
CA PHE A 4 -0.87 -3.53 5.02
C PHE A 4 0.21 -2.84 5.87
N ILE A 5 0.10 -2.99 7.19
CA ILE A 5 1.07 -2.44 8.14
C ILE A 5 2.45 -3.04 7.85
N GLU A 6 2.52 -4.36 7.60
CA GLU A 6 3.76 -5.02 7.18
C GLU A 6 4.30 -4.47 5.86
N VAL A 7 3.47 -4.23 4.84
CA VAL A 7 3.92 -3.65 3.56
C VAL A 7 4.57 -2.28 3.75
N ILE A 8 3.95 -1.40 4.54
CA ILE A 8 4.50 -0.07 4.87
C ILE A 8 5.80 -0.24 5.66
N ARG A 9 5.79 -1.08 6.70
CA ARG A 9 6.96 -1.38 7.52
C ARG A 9 8.14 -1.85 6.66
N LEU A 10 7.94 -2.86 5.83
CA LEU A 10 8.97 -3.42 4.95
C LEU A 10 9.49 -2.37 3.93
N ARG A 11 8.63 -1.44 3.48
CA ARG A 11 9.02 -0.38 2.55
C ARG A 11 9.82 0.73 3.21
N PHE A 12 9.37 1.24 4.36
CA PHE A 12 9.93 2.43 5.00
C PHE A 12 10.99 2.11 6.06
N GLU A 13 10.86 0.99 6.79
CA GLU A 13 11.85 0.56 7.80
C GLU A 13 13.00 -0.22 7.15
N LEU A 14 12.69 -1.14 6.24
CA LEU A 14 13.68 -2.02 5.59
C LEU A 14 14.08 -1.57 4.18
N GLY A 15 13.44 -0.53 3.62
CA GLY A 15 13.77 -0.02 2.29
C GLY A 15 13.48 -1.01 1.15
N LEU A 16 12.67 -2.05 1.37
CA LEU A 16 12.51 -3.12 0.40
C LEU A 16 11.76 -2.67 -0.87
N GLY A 17 12.13 -3.29 -2.00
CA GLY A 17 11.41 -3.15 -3.26
C GLY A 17 10.06 -3.88 -3.23
N GLN A 18 9.11 -3.42 -4.04
CA GLN A 18 7.74 -3.99 -4.12
C GLN A 18 7.72 -5.51 -4.32
N ARG A 19 8.64 -6.06 -5.14
CA ARG A 19 8.76 -7.52 -5.37
C ARG A 19 9.20 -8.30 -4.14
N ALA A 20 10.07 -7.73 -3.31
CA ALA A 20 10.50 -8.36 -2.06
C ALA A 20 9.36 -8.36 -1.04
N ILE A 21 8.66 -7.22 -0.94
CA ILE A 21 7.47 -7.07 -0.09
C ILE A 21 6.36 -8.04 -0.51
N ALA A 22 6.09 -8.16 -1.81
CA ALA A 22 5.09 -9.08 -2.37
C ALA A 22 5.38 -10.53 -1.96
N ARG A 23 6.65 -10.96 -2.01
CA ARG A 23 7.06 -12.29 -1.55
C ARG A 23 6.96 -12.45 -0.04
N ALA A 24 7.39 -11.46 0.74
CA ALA A 24 7.35 -11.51 2.19
C ALA A 24 5.90 -11.58 2.73
N CYS A 25 5.01 -10.77 2.17
CA CYS A 25 3.60 -10.74 2.56
C CYS A 25 2.74 -11.75 1.79
N SER A 26 3.31 -12.53 0.85
CA SER A 26 2.59 -13.47 -0.02
C SER A 26 1.34 -12.85 -0.65
N ILE A 27 1.54 -11.74 -1.36
CA ILE A 27 0.52 -10.98 -2.10
C ILE A 27 1.07 -10.59 -3.48
N SER A 28 0.18 -10.23 -4.40
CA SER A 28 0.60 -9.74 -5.71
C SER A 28 1.29 -8.38 -5.60
N GLN A 29 2.26 -8.14 -6.50
CA GLN A 29 2.92 -6.83 -6.59
C GLN A 29 1.92 -5.70 -6.85
N SER A 30 0.86 -5.96 -7.63
CA SER A 30 -0.21 -4.99 -7.89
C SER A 30 -0.91 -4.57 -6.60
N THR A 31 -1.20 -5.50 -5.69
CA THR A 31 -1.76 -5.18 -4.37
C THR A 31 -0.79 -4.38 -3.52
N VAL A 32 0.51 -4.71 -3.54
CA VAL A 32 1.54 -3.89 -2.86
C VAL A 32 1.56 -2.47 -3.40
N HIS A 33 1.50 -2.30 -4.72
CA HIS A 33 1.51 -0.99 -5.36
C HIS A 33 0.26 -0.18 -4.98
N ASP A 34 -0.91 -0.79 -5.03
CA ASP A 34 -2.17 -0.16 -4.62
C ASP A 34 -2.12 0.26 -3.14
N TYR A 35 -1.60 -0.60 -2.27
CA TYR A 35 -1.42 -0.27 -0.85
C TYR A 35 -0.46 0.89 -0.64
N LEU A 36 0.68 0.94 -1.33
CA LEU A 36 1.61 2.05 -1.24
C LEU A 36 1.03 3.35 -1.78
N ASN A 37 0.29 3.31 -2.90
CA ASN A 37 -0.39 4.48 -3.44
C ASN A 37 -1.45 5.00 -2.48
N ARG A 38 -2.25 4.12 -1.88
CA ARG A 38 -3.29 4.52 -0.94
C ARG A 38 -2.70 5.00 0.38
N ALA A 39 -1.61 4.40 0.85
CA ALA A 39 -0.84 4.91 1.98
C ALA A 39 -0.35 6.34 1.71
N ALA A 40 0.23 6.59 0.53
CA ALA A 40 0.66 7.93 0.14
C ALA A 40 -0.52 8.92 0.04
N ALA A 41 -1.64 8.50 -0.54
CA ALA A 41 -2.85 9.32 -0.66
C ALA A 41 -3.47 9.66 0.70
N ALA A 42 -3.46 8.71 1.65
CA ALA A 42 -3.94 8.91 3.01
C ALA A 42 -2.90 9.59 3.92
N GLY A 43 -1.73 10.00 3.39
CA GLY A 43 -0.67 10.66 4.17
C GLY A 43 -0.09 9.76 5.26
N VAL A 44 -0.13 8.45 5.06
CA VAL A 44 0.30 7.46 6.03
C VAL A 44 1.81 7.38 6.02
N VAL A 45 2.44 7.76 7.13
CA VAL A 45 3.89 7.76 7.31
C VAL A 45 4.28 6.73 8.37
N TRP A 46 5.39 6.03 8.14
CA TRP A 46 6.00 5.16 9.15
C TRP A 46 6.91 5.97 10.09
N PRO A 47 6.93 5.73 11.40
CA PRO A 47 6.20 4.69 12.15
C PRO A 47 4.70 4.94 12.20
N LEU A 48 3.92 3.92 11.83
CA LEU A 48 2.49 3.91 12.00
C LEU A 48 2.21 3.98 13.50
N GLY A 49 1.70 5.11 13.98
CA GLY A 49 1.21 5.22 15.36
C GLY A 49 0.13 4.17 15.61
N GLU A 50 -0.08 3.81 16.88
CA GLU A 50 -1.07 2.81 17.34
C GLU A 50 -2.51 3.12 16.85
N GLU A 51 -2.73 4.36 16.42
CA GLU A 51 -3.93 4.84 15.76
C GLU A 51 -4.24 4.18 14.40
N TRP A 52 -3.23 3.69 13.70
CA TRP A 52 -3.38 3.02 12.41
C TRP A 52 -3.60 1.52 12.60
N ASP A 53 -4.77 1.19 13.14
CA ASP A 53 -5.22 -0.18 13.20
C ASP A 53 -5.80 -0.63 11.84
N GLU A 54 -5.87 -1.94 11.68
CA GLU A 54 -6.28 -2.60 10.45
C GLU A 54 -7.67 -2.14 9.97
N GLN A 55 -8.61 -1.95 10.90
CA GLN A 55 -9.94 -1.44 10.57
C GLN A 55 -9.92 0.00 10.07
N ARG A 56 -8.99 0.83 10.56
CA ARG A 56 -8.88 2.24 10.16
C ARG A 56 -8.27 2.33 8.77
N VAL A 57 -7.27 1.50 8.51
CA VAL A 57 -6.69 1.26 7.17
C VAL A 57 -7.77 0.75 6.23
N GLU A 58 -8.52 -0.27 6.60
CA GLU A 58 -9.58 -0.82 5.76
C GLU A 58 -10.67 0.24 5.48
N ARG A 59 -11.04 1.07 6.47
CA ARG A 59 -11.96 2.20 6.24
C ARG A 59 -11.36 3.31 5.38
N ALA A 60 -10.08 3.63 5.52
CA ALA A 60 -9.41 4.60 4.67
C ALA A 60 -9.26 4.09 3.22
N LEU A 61 -8.99 2.80 3.03
CA LEU A 61 -8.83 2.18 1.71
C LEU A 61 -10.16 1.84 1.04
N PHE A 62 -11.13 1.31 1.78
CA PHE A 62 -12.38 0.75 1.24
C PHE A 62 -13.64 1.50 1.68
N GLY A 63 -13.59 2.26 2.77
CA GLY A 63 -14.71 3.05 3.31
C GLY A 63 -14.92 4.38 2.58
N GLU A 64 -13.88 4.96 1.98
CA GLU A 64 -14.03 6.02 1.00
C GLU A 64 -14.14 5.43 -0.40
N ARG A 65 -15.38 5.15 -0.77
CA ARG A 65 -15.82 4.82 -2.13
C ARG A 65 -15.50 5.98 -3.08
N GLN A 66 -14.25 6.16 -3.52
CA GLN A 66 -13.90 7.09 -4.59
C GLN A 66 -12.78 6.56 -5.50
N VAL A 67 -13.21 5.99 -6.63
CA VAL A 67 -12.84 6.45 -7.98
C VAL A 67 -11.35 6.83 -8.17
N VAL A 68 -10.45 5.85 -8.10
CA VAL A 68 -9.27 5.87 -8.96
C VAL A 68 -9.28 4.61 -9.81
N LYS A 69 -10.19 4.62 -10.78
CA LYS A 69 -9.88 4.09 -12.11
C LYS A 69 -8.65 4.86 -12.61
N ARG A 70 -7.45 4.44 -12.21
CA ARG A 70 -6.27 4.71 -13.00
C ARG A 70 -5.89 3.37 -13.61
N LEU A 71 -6.49 3.13 -14.78
CA LEU A 71 -5.95 2.17 -15.74
C LEU A 71 -4.47 2.50 -15.94
N PRO A 72 -3.64 1.48 -16.23
CA PRO A 72 -2.20 1.66 -16.32
C PRO A 72 -1.91 2.54 -17.53
N GLU A 73 -1.49 3.78 -17.29
CA GLU A 73 -0.75 4.51 -18.32
C GLU A 73 0.68 3.94 -18.31
N GLN A 74 0.81 2.68 -18.75
CA GLN A 74 2.06 2.21 -19.32
C GLN A 74 2.22 2.93 -20.65
N VAL A 75 2.71 4.17 -20.58
CA VAL A 75 3.33 4.80 -21.73
C VAL A 75 4.68 4.10 -21.92
N LEU A 76 4.70 3.10 -22.79
CA LEU A 76 5.78 2.97 -23.76
C LEU A 76 5.36 3.91 -24.92
N PRO A 77 6.22 4.71 -25.58
CA PRO A 77 7.56 4.36 -26.06
C PRO A 77 8.54 5.58 -26.04
N ASP A 78 9.69 5.66 -26.72
CA ASP A 78 10.07 5.24 -28.09
C ASP A 78 10.73 3.86 -28.27
#